data_AF-A0ABD1TS57-F1
#
_entry.id   AF-A0ABD1TS57-F1
#
_cell.length_a   1.000
_cell.length_b   1.000
_cell.length_c   1.000
_cell.angle_alpha   90.00
_cell.angle_beta   90.00
_cell.angle_gamma   90.00
#
_symmetry.space_group_name_H-M   'P 1'
#
loop_
_entity.id
_entity.type
_entity.pdbx_description
1 polymer ?
#
loop_
_entity_poly.entity_id
_entity_poly.type
_entity_poly.pdbx_seq_one_letter_code
_entity_poly.pdbx_strand_id
1 'polypeptide(L)'
;MAFPSIPFLILIISLQIPSLIASSPRVQNPELVVQEVHEKLNASRRKLGFLSCNTGNPIDDCWRCDPNWEKNRQKLADCAIGFGKNAVGGRDGKIYVVTDSGDDDPVTPKPGTLRYAVIQDEPLWIIFARDMVIQLKEELIMNSFKTIDGRGASVHIAGGPCITIQYVTNIIIHWD
;
A
#
# COMPACT_ATOMS: atom_id res chain seq x y z
N MET A 1 26.73 -52.56 40.58
CA MET A 1 26.58 -51.22 39.96
C MET A 1 26.30 -51.49 38.48
N ALA A 2 25.03 -51.67 38.06
CA ALA A 2 24.14 -50.62 37.50
C ALA A 2 24.80 -49.94 36.28
N PHE A 3 24.34 -49.97 35.02
CA PHE A 3 23.02 -50.12 34.35
C PHE A 3 23.24 -50.66 32.91
N PRO A 4 22.24 -51.30 32.24
CA PRO A 4 22.18 -51.32 30.78
C PRO A 4 21.22 -50.24 30.27
N SER A 5 21.70 -49.35 29.40
CA SER A 5 20.91 -48.33 28.73
C SER A 5 20.19 -48.90 27.49
N ILE A 6 18.86 -48.86 27.53
CA ILE A 6 17.93 -49.21 26.46
C ILE A 6 17.99 -48.14 25.36
N PRO A 7 18.07 -48.48 24.05
CA PRO A 7 17.91 -47.49 23.00
C PRO A 7 16.42 -47.19 22.81
N PHE A 8 16.06 -45.92 23.04
CA PHE A 8 14.73 -45.37 22.88
C PHE A 8 14.38 -45.27 21.38
N LEU A 9 13.49 -46.13 20.89
CA LEU A 9 12.96 -46.07 19.54
C LEU A 9 11.90 -44.95 19.49
N ILE A 10 12.27 -43.76 19.00
CA ILE A 10 11.32 -42.66 18.79
C ILE A 10 10.61 -42.88 17.44
N LEU A 11 9.37 -43.36 17.52
CA LEU A 11 8.45 -43.44 16.39
C LEU A 11 7.85 -42.04 16.14
N ILE A 12 8.33 -41.33 15.11
CA ILE A 12 7.80 -40.03 14.72
C ILE A 12 6.57 -40.28 13.82
N ILE A 13 5.38 -40.26 14.41
CA ILE A 13 4.11 -40.28 13.66
C ILE A 13 3.87 -38.88 13.11
N SER A 14 4.04 -38.68 11.80
CA SER A 14 3.68 -37.45 11.11
C SER A 14 2.16 -37.36 10.98
N LEU A 15 1.53 -36.53 11.83
CA LEU A 15 0.15 -36.10 11.61
C LEU A 15 0.12 -35.16 10.39
N GLN A 16 -0.28 -35.67 9.23
CA GLN A 16 -0.70 -34.82 8.12
C GLN A 16 -2.12 -34.31 8.38
N ILE A 17 -2.22 -33.06 8.83
CA ILE A 17 -3.51 -32.35 8.90
C ILE A 17 -3.91 -32.01 7.47
N PRO A 18 -5.11 -32.41 6.99
CA PRO A 18 -5.60 -31.97 5.69
C PRO A 18 -5.84 -30.46 5.78
N SER A 19 -5.01 -29.69 5.07
CA SER A 19 -5.25 -28.27 4.85
C SER A 19 -6.53 -28.12 4.04
N LEU A 20 -7.63 -27.77 4.71
CA LEU A 20 -8.86 -27.30 4.08
C LEU A 20 -8.53 -25.99 3.36
N ILE A 21 -8.23 -26.05 2.07
CA ILE A 21 -8.17 -24.86 1.21
C ILE A 21 -9.63 -24.46 0.94
N ALA A 22 -10.23 -23.73 1.87
CA ALA A 22 -11.46 -23.00 1.59
C ALA A 22 -11.08 -21.83 0.68
N SER A 23 -11.35 -21.96 -0.62
CA SER A 23 -11.27 -20.85 -1.56
C SER A 23 -12.35 -19.83 -1.17
N SER A 24 -11.94 -18.80 -0.42
CA SER A 24 -12.81 -17.66 -0.12
C SER A 24 -13.28 -17.01 -1.43
N PRO A 25 -14.55 -16.63 -1.57
CA PRO A 25 -14.98 -15.90 -2.76
C PRO A 25 -14.21 -14.58 -2.83
N ARG A 26 -13.64 -14.28 -4.00
CA ARG A 26 -12.90 -13.03 -4.29
C ARG A 26 -13.71 -11.75 -4.02
N VAL A 27 -15.01 -11.88 -3.79
CA VAL A 27 -15.96 -10.79 -3.55
C VAL A 27 -16.26 -10.75 -2.06
N GLN A 28 -15.83 -9.67 -1.42
CA GLN A 28 -16.17 -9.39 -0.02
C GLN A 28 -17.69 -9.22 0.10
N ASN A 29 -18.28 -9.73 1.18
CA ASN A 29 -19.68 -9.49 1.50
C ASN A 29 -19.90 -7.97 1.72
N PRO A 30 -20.74 -7.30 0.90
CA PRO A 30 -20.92 -5.85 0.97
C PRO A 30 -21.44 -5.38 2.33
N GLU A 31 -22.37 -6.11 2.94
CA GLU A 31 -22.95 -5.76 4.23
C GLU A 31 -21.90 -5.74 5.34
N LEU A 32 -21.01 -6.74 5.38
CA LEU A 32 -19.91 -6.80 6.34
C LEU A 32 -18.91 -5.65 6.16
N VAL A 33 -18.60 -5.29 4.91
CA VAL A 33 -17.71 -4.16 4.61
C VAL A 33 -18.32 -2.84 5.07
N VAL A 34 -19.61 -2.63 4.81
CA VAL A 34 -20.34 -1.44 5.28
C VAL A 34 -20.38 -1.39 6.80
N GLN A 35 -20.64 -2.52 7.46
CA GLN A 35 -20.63 -2.61 8.92
C GLN A 35 -19.27 -2.19 9.50
N GLU A 36 -18.17 -2.73 8.98
CA GLU A 36 -16.82 -2.37 9.42
C GLU A 36 -16.52 -0.89 9.23
N VAL A 37 -16.90 -0.32 8.08
CA VAL A 37 -16.74 1.13 7.82
C VAL A 37 -17.52 1.94 8.86
N HIS A 38 -18.76 1.55 9.16
CA HIS A 38 -19.58 2.24 10.15
C HIS A 38 -18.98 2.15 11.57
N GLU A 39 -18.46 0.99 11.96
CA GLU A 39 -17.76 0.79 13.22
C GLU A 39 -16.53 1.70 13.34
N LYS A 40 -15.70 1.78 12.29
CA LYS A 40 -14.51 2.65 12.26
C LYS A 40 -14.87 4.14 12.32
N LEU A 41 -15.92 4.57 11.62
CA LEU A 41 -16.42 5.94 11.68
C LEU A 41 -16.93 6.29 13.09
N ASN A 42 -17.73 5.42 13.70
CA ASN A 42 -18.23 5.63 15.05
C ASN A 42 -17.10 5.67 16.09
N ALA A 43 -16.08 4.82 15.92
CA ALA A 43 -14.89 4.84 16.77
C ALA A 43 -14.10 6.16 16.64
N SER A 44 -13.93 6.68 15.42
CA SER A 44 -13.25 7.98 15.22
C SER A 44 -14.05 9.13 15.85
N ARG A 45 -15.38 9.18 15.68
CA ARG A 45 -16.25 10.20 16.30
C ARG A 45 -16.17 10.24 17.82
N ARG A 46 -15.99 9.08 18.48
CA ARG A 46 -15.84 9.00 19.94
C ARG A 46 -14.49 9.53 20.44
N LYS A 47 -13.50 9.67 19.54
CA LYS A 47 -12.15 10.17 19.86
C LYS A 47 -11.95 11.65 19.49
N LEU A 48 -13.03 12.35 19.12
CA LEU A 48 -13.03 13.78 18.92
C LEU A 48 -12.81 14.49 20.27
N GLY A 49 -11.89 15.43 20.30
CA GLY A 49 -11.60 16.22 21.48
C GLY A 49 -10.85 17.49 21.08
N PHE A 50 -11.05 18.57 21.84
CA PHE A 50 -10.53 19.91 21.48
C PHE A 50 -8.99 19.96 21.33
N LEU A 51 -8.26 19.12 22.06
CA LEU A 51 -6.78 19.00 21.98
C LEU A 51 -6.32 17.77 21.18
N SER A 52 -7.25 17.08 20.49
CA SER A 52 -6.96 15.88 19.72
C SER A 52 -6.54 16.26 18.30
N CYS A 53 -5.59 15.53 17.73
CA CYS A 53 -5.30 15.60 16.29
C CYS A 53 -6.48 15.03 15.45
N ASN A 54 -7.34 14.20 16.05
CA ASN A 54 -8.40 13.51 15.31
C ASN A 54 -9.43 14.49 14.75
N THR A 55 -9.68 14.38 13.45
CA THR A 55 -10.65 15.14 12.67
C THR A 55 -12.02 14.45 12.60
N GLY A 56 -12.08 13.15 12.90
CA GLY A 56 -13.27 12.33 12.68
C GLY A 56 -13.21 11.50 11.40
N ASN A 57 -12.20 11.71 10.56
CA ASN A 57 -11.91 10.86 9.40
C ASN A 57 -10.90 9.77 9.81
N PRO A 58 -11.33 8.50 9.98
CA PRO A 58 -10.46 7.43 10.45
C PRO A 58 -9.27 7.12 9.52
N ILE A 59 -9.37 7.41 8.23
CA ILE A 59 -8.27 7.21 7.28
C ILE A 59 -7.19 8.26 7.53
N ASP A 60 -7.57 9.52 7.57
CA ASP A 60 -6.65 10.64 7.78
C ASP A 60 -6.05 10.59 9.19
N ASP A 61 -6.88 10.39 10.21
CA ASP A 61 -6.46 10.32 11.61
C ASP A 61 -5.42 9.21 11.84
N CYS A 62 -5.47 8.12 11.05
CA CYS A 62 -4.55 6.99 11.16
C CYS A 62 -3.10 7.35 10.81
N TRP A 63 -2.88 8.20 9.79
CA TRP A 63 -1.55 8.58 9.34
C TRP A 63 -1.16 10.02 9.66
N ARG A 64 -2.09 10.99 9.54
CA ARG A 64 -1.82 12.41 9.78
C ARG A 64 -1.46 12.69 11.24
N CYS A 65 -2.02 11.90 12.16
CA CYS A 65 -1.70 12.04 13.59
C CYS A 65 -0.42 11.34 14.02
N ASP A 66 0.32 10.72 13.10
CA ASP A 66 1.68 10.27 13.35
C ASP A 66 2.67 11.43 13.14
N PRO A 67 3.30 11.98 14.19
CA PRO A 67 4.25 13.08 14.03
C PRO A 67 5.51 12.67 13.25
N ASN A 68 5.75 11.36 13.07
CA ASN A 68 6.85 10.82 12.30
C ASN A 68 6.38 10.21 10.97
N TRP A 69 5.23 10.63 10.44
CA TRP A 69 4.68 10.09 9.17
C TRP A 69 5.70 10.14 8.03
N GLU A 70 6.57 11.15 7.97
CA GLU A 70 7.62 11.28 6.95
C GLU A 70 8.64 10.13 7.00
N LYS A 71 8.97 9.66 8.21
CA LYS A 71 9.86 8.50 8.42
C LYS A 71 9.11 7.18 8.25
N ASN A 72 7.80 7.21 8.49
CA ASN A 72 6.91 6.06 8.46
C ASN A 72 5.93 6.10 7.27
N ARG A 73 6.37 6.60 6.09
CA ARG A 73 5.48 6.86 4.95
C ARG A 73 4.58 5.69 4.61
N GLN A 74 5.14 4.47 4.65
CA GLN A 74 4.45 3.25 4.25
C GLN A 74 3.29 2.85 5.17
N LYS A 75 3.21 3.42 6.39
CA LYS A 75 2.09 3.20 7.34
C LYS A 75 0.73 3.58 6.75
N LEU A 76 0.70 4.48 5.76
CA LEU A 76 -0.50 4.86 5.03
C LEU A 76 -1.25 3.64 4.44
N ALA A 77 -0.52 2.59 4.03
CA ALA A 77 -1.11 1.39 3.46
C ALA A 77 -2.01 0.62 4.46
N ASP A 78 -1.83 0.83 5.77
CA ASP A 78 -2.65 0.21 6.82
C ASP A 78 -3.89 1.04 7.20
N CYS A 79 -4.03 2.25 6.65
CA CYS A 79 -5.09 3.19 7.03
C CYS A 79 -6.36 3.06 6.20
N ALA A 80 -6.33 2.32 5.09
CA ALA A 80 -7.48 2.16 4.21
C ALA A 80 -8.63 1.37 4.88
N ILE A 81 -9.86 1.74 4.52
CA ILE A 81 -11.10 1.07 4.97
C ILE A 81 -11.99 0.81 3.75
N GLY A 82 -13.02 -0.03 3.92
CA GLY A 82 -13.92 -0.39 2.82
C GLY A 82 -13.33 -1.45 1.89
N PHE A 83 -13.83 -1.55 0.66
CA PHE A 83 -13.44 -2.61 -0.28
C PHE A 83 -11.96 -2.59 -0.67
N GLY A 84 -11.35 -1.39 -0.70
CA GLY A 84 -9.93 -1.20 -1.03
C GLY A 84 -8.96 -1.45 0.13
N LYS A 85 -9.44 -1.80 1.33
CA LYS A 85 -8.63 -1.85 2.56
C LYS A 85 -7.44 -2.81 2.52
N ASN A 86 -7.46 -3.79 1.62
CA ASN A 86 -6.40 -4.79 1.49
C ASN A 86 -5.30 -4.38 0.49
N ALA A 87 -5.41 -3.22 -0.17
CA ALA A 87 -4.38 -2.75 -1.07
C ALA A 87 -3.12 -2.37 -0.28
N VAL A 88 -2.04 -3.13 -0.46
CA VAL A 88 -0.76 -2.86 0.24
C VAL A 88 0.14 -1.87 -0.51
N GLY A 89 -0.17 -1.59 -1.78
CA GLY A 89 0.65 -0.71 -2.61
C GLY A 89 2.08 -1.23 -2.78
N GLY A 90 3.04 -0.31 -2.71
CA GLY A 90 4.48 -0.61 -2.68
C GLY A 90 5.07 -0.74 -1.28
N ARG A 91 4.25 -1.02 -0.25
CA ARG A 91 4.74 -1.30 1.11
C ARG A 91 5.73 -2.46 1.10
N ASP A 92 6.70 -2.43 2.00
CA ASP A 92 7.81 -3.39 2.14
C ASP A 92 8.81 -3.35 0.95
N GLY A 93 8.52 -2.53 -0.06
CA GLY A 93 9.41 -2.18 -1.15
C GLY A 93 10.34 -1.01 -0.82
N LYS A 94 11.22 -0.70 -1.77
CA LYS A 94 12.12 0.46 -1.67
C LYS A 94 11.36 1.75 -1.91
N ILE A 95 11.85 2.83 -1.30
CA ILE A 95 11.41 4.18 -1.66
C ILE A 95 12.11 4.57 -2.96
N TYR A 96 11.32 4.93 -3.97
CA TYR A 96 11.81 5.52 -5.21
C TYR A 96 11.51 7.01 -5.20
N VAL A 97 12.50 7.84 -5.51
CA VAL A 97 12.34 9.29 -5.53
C VAL A 97 12.33 9.77 -6.97
N VAL A 98 11.20 10.33 -7.40
CA VAL A 98 11.08 11.02 -8.69
C VAL A 98 11.80 12.37 -8.58
N THR A 99 12.80 12.56 -9.43
CA THR A 99 13.65 13.76 -9.47
C THR A 99 13.53 14.52 -10.78
N ASP A 100 12.98 13.90 -11.82
CA ASP A 100 12.80 14.48 -13.15
C ASP A 100 11.34 14.38 -13.61
N SER A 101 10.76 15.52 -13.98
CA SER A 101 9.39 15.66 -14.46
C SER A 101 9.28 15.96 -15.95
N GLY A 102 10.39 16.24 -16.64
CA GLY A 102 10.40 16.72 -18.03
C GLY A 102 10.68 15.64 -19.09
N ASP A 103 11.23 14.49 -18.68
CA ASP A 103 11.72 13.46 -19.59
C ASP A 103 10.76 12.26 -19.71
N ASP A 104 9.48 12.53 -19.96
CA ASP A 104 8.50 11.46 -20.22
C ASP A 104 8.76 10.85 -21.61
N ASP A 105 9.44 9.70 -21.64
CA ASP A 105 9.64 8.85 -22.81
C ASP A 105 8.82 7.57 -22.65
N PRO A 106 7.71 7.40 -23.42
CA PRO A 106 6.86 6.20 -23.34
C PRO A 106 7.56 4.89 -23.71
N VAL A 107 8.64 4.95 -24.50
CA VAL A 107 9.34 3.77 -25.03
C VAL A 107 10.51 3.42 -24.13
N THR A 108 11.31 4.42 -23.75
CA THR A 108 12.54 4.24 -22.97
C THR A 108 12.62 5.21 -21.79
N PRO A 109 11.78 5.04 -20.76
CA PRO A 109 11.77 5.94 -19.61
C PRO A 109 13.09 5.88 -18.84
N LYS A 110 13.59 7.04 -18.41
CA LYS A 110 14.88 7.13 -17.70
C LYS A 110 14.71 7.02 -16.18
N PRO A 111 15.70 6.44 -15.45
CA PRO A 111 15.77 6.55 -14.00
C PRO A 111 15.70 8.02 -13.55
N GLY A 112 14.95 8.29 -12.48
CA GLY A 112 14.57 9.63 -12.01
C GLY A 112 13.14 10.03 -12.39
N THR A 113 12.52 9.39 -13.39
CA THR A 113 11.17 9.73 -13.87
C THR A 113 10.07 8.90 -13.21
N LEU A 114 8.84 9.42 -13.19
CA LEU A 114 7.67 8.68 -12.70
C LEU A 114 7.40 7.43 -13.56
N ARG A 115 7.51 7.54 -14.89
CA ARG A 115 7.26 6.41 -15.81
C ARG A 115 8.22 5.26 -15.57
N TYR A 116 9.50 5.54 -15.35
CA TYR A 116 10.46 4.49 -15.00
C TYR A 116 10.05 3.78 -13.70
N ALA A 117 9.64 4.52 -12.68
CA ALA A 117 9.30 3.96 -11.37
C ALA A 117 8.10 3.01 -11.43
N VAL A 118 7.04 3.38 -12.14
CA VAL A 118 5.77 2.63 -12.12
C VAL A 118 5.83 1.32 -12.92
N ILE A 119 6.78 1.16 -13.84
CA ILE A 119 6.95 -0.06 -14.64
C ILE A 119 7.92 -1.07 -14.04
N GLN A 120 8.57 -0.76 -12.90
CA GLN A 120 9.47 -1.72 -12.27
C GLN A 120 8.71 -2.94 -11.77
N ASP A 121 9.33 -4.12 -11.82
CA ASP A 121 8.71 -5.37 -11.35
C ASP A 121 8.63 -5.43 -9.83
N GLU A 122 9.59 -4.84 -9.13
CA GLU A 122 9.62 -4.81 -7.67
C GLU A 122 8.57 -3.86 -7.06
N PRO A 123 8.10 -4.13 -5.83
CA PRO A 123 7.27 -3.19 -5.09
C PRO A 123 8.01 -1.87 -4.87
N LEU A 124 7.35 -0.74 -5.16
CA LEU A 124 7.94 0.58 -4.99
C LEU A 124 6.99 1.58 -4.33
N TRP A 125 7.50 2.27 -3.32
CA TRP A 125 6.88 3.43 -2.72
C TRP A 125 7.44 4.69 -3.35
N ILE A 126 6.71 5.27 -4.30
CA ILE A 126 7.16 6.35 -5.16
C ILE A 126 6.82 7.69 -4.51
N ILE A 127 7.83 8.51 -4.26
CA ILE A 127 7.71 9.87 -3.71
C ILE A 127 8.33 10.88 -4.68
N PHE A 128 8.17 12.16 -4.38
CA PHE A 128 8.63 13.25 -5.23
C PHE A 128 9.64 14.13 -4.49
N ALA A 129 10.76 14.45 -5.15
CA ALA A 129 11.84 15.22 -4.53
C ALA A 129 11.48 16.69 -4.27
N ARG A 130 10.53 17.23 -5.03
CA ARG A 130 10.11 18.63 -5.02
C ARG A 130 8.77 18.78 -5.73
N ASP A 131 8.19 19.96 -5.62
CA ASP A 131 7.04 20.36 -6.41
C ASP A 131 7.32 20.21 -7.90
N MET A 132 6.39 19.60 -8.63
CA MET A 132 6.57 19.37 -10.05
C MET A 132 5.25 19.20 -10.80
N VAL A 133 5.26 19.60 -12.06
CA VAL A 133 4.20 19.30 -13.02
C VAL A 133 4.75 18.25 -13.99
N ILE A 134 4.07 17.11 -14.07
CA ILE A 134 4.42 15.99 -14.94
C ILE A 134 3.38 15.96 -16.06
N GLN A 135 3.82 16.32 -17.26
CA GLN A 135 3.00 16.20 -18.46
C GLN A 135 3.35 14.89 -19.16
N LEU A 136 2.44 13.91 -19.09
CA LEU A 136 2.61 12.65 -19.77
C LEU A 136 2.37 12.83 -21.28
N LYS A 137 3.13 12.12 -22.10
CA LYS A 137 2.92 12.06 -23.56
C LYS A 137 1.90 11.00 -23.95
N GLU A 138 1.87 9.90 -23.20
CA GLU A 138 0.97 8.77 -23.35
C GLU A 138 0.45 8.32 -21.97
N GLU A 139 -0.57 7.47 -21.94
CA GLU A 139 -1.11 6.93 -20.69
C GLU A 139 0.00 6.31 -19.82
N LEU A 140 -0.07 6.56 -18.52
CA LEU A 140 0.86 5.98 -17.55
C LEU A 140 0.33 4.61 -17.12
N ILE A 141 0.74 3.58 -17.84
CA ILE A 141 0.50 2.18 -17.49
C ILE A 141 1.54 1.76 -16.43
N MET A 142 1.09 1.00 -15.43
CA MET A 142 1.92 0.60 -14.29
C MET A 142 1.81 -0.89 -13.97
N ASN A 143 2.86 -1.42 -13.36
CA ASN A 143 2.88 -2.76 -12.78
C ASN A 143 2.18 -2.79 -11.41
N SER A 144 1.89 -4.00 -10.91
CA SER A 144 1.34 -4.20 -9.56
C SER A 144 2.29 -3.71 -8.46
N PHE A 145 1.78 -3.59 -7.24
CA PHE A 145 2.55 -3.25 -6.02
C PHE A 145 3.24 -1.87 -6.11
N LYS A 146 2.45 -0.85 -6.44
CA LYS A 146 2.93 0.53 -6.54
C LYS A 146 2.16 1.43 -5.58
N THR A 147 2.89 2.28 -4.89
CA THR A 147 2.31 3.44 -4.23
C THR A 147 2.84 4.70 -4.90
N ILE A 148 1.95 5.58 -5.36
CA ILE A 148 2.29 6.97 -5.72
C ILE A 148 1.88 7.83 -4.53
N ASP A 149 2.86 8.37 -3.82
CA ASP A 149 2.69 9.15 -2.58
C ASP A 149 3.12 10.60 -2.81
N GLY A 150 2.14 11.47 -3.05
CA GLY A 150 2.34 12.91 -3.25
C GLY A 150 2.61 13.71 -1.98
N ARG A 151 2.56 13.12 -0.78
CA ARG A 151 2.73 13.89 0.47
C ARG A 151 4.10 14.54 0.56
N GLY A 152 4.10 15.83 0.91
CA GLY A 152 5.32 16.63 1.09
C GLY A 152 5.81 17.34 -0.18
N ALA A 153 5.09 17.24 -1.30
CA ALA A 153 5.35 18.00 -2.52
C ALA A 153 4.03 18.32 -3.24
N SER A 154 3.95 19.48 -3.89
CA SER A 154 2.85 19.83 -4.78
C SER A 154 3.08 19.21 -6.16
N VAL A 155 2.39 18.11 -6.45
CA VAL A 155 2.60 17.32 -7.67
C VAL A 155 1.34 17.34 -8.53
N HIS A 156 1.50 17.77 -9.78
CA HIS A 156 0.41 17.82 -10.75
C HIS A 156 0.74 16.94 -11.95
N ILE A 157 -0.04 15.87 -12.16
CA ILE A 157 -0.03 15.12 -13.43
C ILE A 157 -1.14 15.73 -14.29
N ALA A 158 -0.77 16.59 -15.23
CA ALA A 158 -1.72 17.42 -15.97
C ALA A 158 -1.21 17.82 -17.37
N GLY A 159 -2.13 18.29 -18.23
CA GLY A 159 -1.80 18.79 -19.57
C GLY A 159 -1.52 17.70 -20.62
N GLY A 160 -1.71 16.44 -20.27
CA GLY A 160 -1.56 15.27 -21.15
C GLY A 160 -2.50 14.14 -20.72
N PRO A 161 -2.25 12.89 -21.17
CA PRO A 161 -2.95 11.72 -20.67
C PRO A 161 -2.70 11.49 -19.17
N CYS A 162 -3.51 10.61 -18.58
CA CYS A 162 -3.48 10.32 -17.14
C CYS A 162 -3.01 8.88 -16.86
N ILE A 163 -3.27 8.42 -15.64
CA ILE A 163 -2.89 7.12 -15.13
C ILE A 163 -3.90 6.05 -15.59
N THR A 164 -3.38 4.90 -16.03
CA THR A 164 -4.19 3.74 -16.43
C THR A 164 -3.84 2.53 -15.57
N ILE A 165 -4.82 2.01 -14.83
CA ILE A 165 -4.69 0.81 -13.99
C ILE A 165 -5.49 -0.32 -14.63
N GLN A 166 -4.81 -1.25 -15.29
CA GLN A 166 -5.44 -2.38 -15.97
C GLN A 166 -4.70 -3.67 -15.66
N TYR A 167 -5.45 -4.74 -15.35
CA TYR A 167 -4.92 -6.08 -15.10
C TYR A 167 -3.82 -6.16 -14.02
N VAL A 168 -3.82 -5.24 -13.06
CA VAL A 168 -2.87 -5.17 -11.94
C VAL A 168 -3.58 -5.08 -10.59
N THR A 169 -2.84 -5.35 -9.51
CA THR A 169 -3.35 -5.34 -8.13
C THR A 169 -2.40 -4.59 -7.20
N ASN A 170 -2.87 -4.28 -5.98
CA ASN A 170 -2.08 -3.61 -4.95
C ASN A 170 -1.50 -2.27 -5.42
N ILE A 171 -2.40 -1.36 -5.81
CA ILE A 171 -2.05 0.01 -6.19
C ILE A 171 -2.63 0.96 -5.13
N ILE A 172 -1.79 1.89 -4.66
CA ILE A 172 -2.21 3.04 -3.85
C ILE A 172 -1.81 4.30 -4.61
N ILE A 173 -2.77 5.19 -4.85
CA ILE A 173 -2.49 6.53 -5.37
C ILE A 173 -3.02 7.51 -4.34
N HIS A 174 -2.12 8.29 -3.77
CA HIS A 174 -2.44 9.24 -2.70
C HIS A 174 -1.86 10.61 -3.03
N TRP A 175 -2.76 11.59 -3.11
CA TRP A 175 -2.46 13.00 -3.30
C TRP A 175 -2.93 13.75 -2.05
N ASP A 176 -2.20 14.79 -1.66
CA ASP A 176 -2.60 15.72 -0.59
C ASP A 176 -3.13 17.03 -1.20
#